data_AF-A0A7C1JJL0-F1
#
_entry.id   AF-A0A7C1JJL0-F1
#
_cell.length_a   1.000
_cell.length_b   1.000
_cell.length_c   1.000
_cell.angle_alpha   90.00
_cell.angle_beta   90.00
_cell.angle_gamma   90.00
#
_symmetry.space_group_name_H-M   'P 1'
#
loop_
_entity.id
_entity.type
_entity.pdbx_description
1 polymer ?
#
loop_
_entity_poly.entity_id
_entity_poly.type
_entity_poly.pdbx_seq_one_letter_code
_entity_poly.pdbx_strand_id
1 'polypeptide(L)'
;MSPRTLLSLVAVVLLGAFAAVYGWKILFSGPRKLPPEKLAQLAVSAPSPEEKVKAAGELVRSSDGAVEHMREVLRQYHRPAASGHNSPTADPAAGSQSPATSSGQQSGAEASEVKAMMITGLAQEWDFDSMPMFLEALDDESYLVRARAHLAVQRLLQVDVGYRPEDPPEIRRPYIQKFREEWQKMGVLIHKFQQRRKSGEQ
;
A
#
# COMPACT_ATOMS: atom_id res chain seq x y z
N MET A 1 -58.82 10.59 -30.27
CA MET A 1 -57.89 10.67 -29.12
C MET A 1 -58.01 12.04 -28.50
N SER A 2 -58.30 12.15 -27.20
CA SER A 2 -58.48 13.48 -26.58
C SER A 2 -57.13 14.18 -26.41
N PRO A 3 -57.07 15.53 -26.48
CA PRO A 3 -55.82 16.27 -26.28
C PRO A 3 -55.18 15.98 -24.91
N ARG A 4 -55.99 15.65 -23.90
CA ARG A 4 -55.53 15.24 -22.56
C ARG A 4 -54.77 13.92 -22.60
N THR A 5 -55.24 12.95 -23.38
CA THR A 5 -54.59 11.63 -23.53
C THR A 5 -53.24 11.76 -24.24
N LEU A 6 -53.14 12.64 -25.24
CA LEU A 6 -51.88 12.92 -25.94
C LEU A 6 -50.85 13.55 -24.99
N LEU A 7 -51.27 14.55 -24.21
CA LEU A 7 -50.39 15.22 -23.25
C LEU A 7 -49.84 14.26 -22.19
N SER A 8 -50.68 13.37 -21.65
CA SER A 8 -50.24 12.36 -20.67
C SER A 8 -49.23 11.37 -21.25
N LEU A 9 -49.43 10.91 -22.49
CA LEU A 9 -48.47 10.01 -23.14
C LEU A 9 -47.12 10.71 -23.37
N VAL A 10 -47.13 11.95 -23.83
CA VAL A 10 -45.91 12.74 -24.01
C VAL A 10 -45.17 12.93 -22.68
N ALA A 11 -45.89 13.26 -21.60
CA ALA A 11 -45.28 13.42 -20.28
C ALA A 11 -44.62 12.14 -19.76
N VAL A 12 -45.27 10.98 -19.93
CA VAL A 12 -44.72 9.68 -19.52
C VAL A 12 -43.48 9.32 -20.33
N VAL A 13 -43.49 9.54 -21.64
CA VAL A 13 -42.32 9.29 -22.51
C VAL A 13 -41.15 10.19 -22.13
N LEU A 14 -41.40 11.48 -21.87
CA LEU A 14 -40.37 12.42 -21.44
C LEU A 14 -39.79 12.04 -20.06
N LEU A 15 -40.64 11.63 -19.11
CA LEU A 15 -40.19 11.17 -17.80
C LEU A 15 -39.36 9.88 -17.89
N GLY A 16 -39.77 8.93 -18.73
CA GLY A 16 -39.03 7.70 -18.99
C GLY A 16 -37.68 7.96 -19.66
N ALA A 17 -37.63 8.84 -20.65
CA ALA A 17 -36.38 9.25 -21.30
C ALA A 17 -35.44 9.97 -20.31
N PHE A 18 -35.97 10.84 -19.47
CA PHE A 18 -35.20 11.51 -18.43
C PHE A 18 -34.64 10.51 -17.41
N ALA A 19 -35.48 9.59 -16.91
CA ALA A 19 -35.04 8.54 -15.99
C ALA A 19 -33.99 7.60 -16.62
N ALA A 20 -34.10 7.29 -17.92
CA ALA A 20 -33.11 6.51 -18.63
C ALA A 20 -31.77 7.26 -18.74
N VAL A 21 -31.77 8.53 -19.14
CA VAL A 21 -30.53 9.32 -19.29
C VAL A 21 -29.83 9.54 -17.95
N TYR A 22 -30.57 9.96 -16.92
CA TYR A 22 -30.00 10.25 -15.60
C TYR A 22 -29.72 8.97 -14.81
N GLY A 23 -30.60 7.97 -14.91
CA GLY A 23 -30.40 6.66 -14.33
C GLY A 23 -29.18 5.96 -14.90
N TRP A 24 -28.98 6.01 -16.23
CA TRP A 24 -27.78 5.46 -16.87
C TRP A 24 -26.51 6.15 -16.37
N LYS A 25 -26.53 7.48 -16.25
CA LYS A 25 -25.37 8.19 -15.72
C LYS A 25 -25.07 7.80 -14.28
N ILE A 26 -26.06 7.62 -13.41
CA ILE A 26 -25.83 7.22 -12.00
C ILE A 26 -25.42 5.75 -11.89
N LEU A 27 -26.02 4.85 -12.69
CA LEU A 27 -25.74 3.42 -12.67
C LEU A 27 -24.34 3.09 -13.23
N PHE A 28 -23.87 3.84 -14.23
CA PHE A 28 -22.61 3.59 -14.91
C PHE A 28 -21.49 4.60 -14.57
N SER A 29 -21.81 5.75 -13.95
CA SER A 29 -20.80 6.67 -13.40
C SER A 29 -20.59 6.40 -11.91
N GLY A 30 -20.16 5.17 -11.58
CA GLY A 30 -19.58 4.92 -10.28
C GLY A 30 -18.46 5.95 -9.99
N PRO A 31 -18.14 6.22 -8.71
CA PRO A 31 -17.09 7.16 -8.35
C PRO A 31 -15.85 6.85 -9.18
N ARG A 32 -15.44 7.81 -10.01
CA ARG A 32 -14.29 7.64 -10.91
C ARG A 32 -13.11 7.26 -10.03
N LYS A 33 -12.65 6.02 -10.13
CA LYS A 33 -11.45 5.56 -9.43
C LYS A 33 -10.31 6.49 -9.82
N LEU A 34 -9.62 7.02 -8.82
CA LEU A 34 -8.43 7.82 -9.08
C LEU A 34 -7.39 6.94 -9.77
N PRO A 35 -6.62 7.46 -10.73
CA PRO A 35 -5.54 6.69 -11.32
C PRO A 35 -4.51 6.32 -10.24
N PRO A 36 -3.85 5.15 -10.35
CA PRO A 36 -2.88 4.66 -9.36
C PRO A 36 -1.80 5.68 -8.99
N GLU A 37 -1.30 6.45 -9.96
CA GLU A 37 -0.32 7.52 -9.74
C GLU A 37 -0.79 8.56 -8.71
N LYS A 38 -2.05 9.03 -8.84
CA LYS A 38 -2.61 10.00 -7.90
C LYS A 38 -2.85 9.39 -6.52
N LEU A 39 -3.26 8.13 -6.47
CA LEU A 39 -3.44 7.42 -5.20
C LEU A 39 -2.10 7.25 -4.47
N ALA A 40 -1.03 6.91 -5.18
CA ALA A 40 0.31 6.85 -4.61
C ALA A 40 0.82 8.20 -4.13
N GLN A 41 0.60 9.27 -4.92
CA GLN A 41 0.95 10.62 -4.48
C GLN A 41 0.19 11.02 -3.21
N LEU A 42 -1.11 10.72 -3.14
CA LEU A 42 -1.92 10.99 -1.95
C LEU A 42 -1.49 10.14 -0.76
N ALA A 43 -1.14 8.87 -0.97
CA ALA A 43 -0.66 7.99 0.09
C ALA A 43 0.59 8.53 0.80
N VAL A 44 1.43 9.30 0.10
CA VAL A 44 2.65 9.90 0.68
C VAL A 44 2.39 11.31 1.21
N SER A 45 1.68 12.14 0.43
CA SER A 45 1.67 13.59 0.59
C SER A 45 0.36 14.18 1.11
N ALA A 46 -0.69 13.37 1.31
CA ALA A 46 -1.95 13.89 1.81
C ALA A 46 -1.77 14.55 3.19
N PRO A 47 -2.49 15.64 3.47
CA PRO A 47 -2.30 16.44 4.68
C PRO A 47 -2.74 15.70 5.94
N SER A 48 -3.75 14.83 5.83
CA SER A 48 -4.24 14.06 6.96
C SER A 48 -3.73 12.60 6.93
N PRO A 49 -3.39 12.04 8.10
CA PRO A 49 -3.04 10.62 8.23
C PRO A 49 -4.09 9.67 7.65
N GLU A 50 -5.37 9.97 7.89
CA GLU A 50 -6.49 9.14 7.43
C GLU A 50 -6.59 9.11 5.89
N GLU A 51 -6.36 10.24 5.23
CA GLU A 51 -6.37 10.31 3.76
C GLU A 51 -5.22 9.52 3.15
N LYS A 52 -4.04 9.51 3.79
CA LYS A 52 -2.90 8.71 3.33
C LYS A 52 -3.20 7.21 3.41
N VAL A 53 -3.70 6.75 4.55
CA VAL A 53 -4.08 5.34 4.76
C VAL A 53 -5.22 4.94 3.81
N LYS A 54 -6.20 5.81 3.62
CA LYS A 54 -7.29 5.57 2.67
C LYS A 54 -6.77 5.46 1.23
N ALA A 55 -5.91 6.39 0.81
CA ALA A 55 -5.33 6.38 -0.52
C ALA A 55 -4.45 5.14 -0.76
N ALA A 56 -3.67 4.72 0.24
CA ALA A 56 -2.93 3.47 0.25
C ALA A 56 -3.85 2.25 0.06
N GLY A 57 -4.95 2.19 0.81
CA GLY A 57 -5.94 1.12 0.69
C GLY A 57 -6.64 1.09 -0.67
N GLU A 58 -6.94 2.26 -1.26
CA GLU A 58 -7.48 2.36 -2.61
C GLU A 58 -6.47 1.95 -3.69
N LEU A 59 -5.19 2.31 -3.51
CA LEU A 59 -4.11 1.91 -4.42
C LEU A 59 -3.97 0.40 -4.49
N VAL A 60 -3.95 -0.27 -3.33
CA VAL A 60 -3.89 -1.74 -3.23
C VAL A 60 -5.07 -2.40 -3.96
N ARG A 61 -6.27 -1.82 -3.87
CA ARG A 61 -7.47 -2.34 -4.56
C ARG A 61 -7.50 -2.05 -6.07
N SER A 62 -6.58 -1.23 -6.58
CA SER A 62 -6.61 -0.78 -7.97
C SER A 62 -6.01 -1.79 -8.97
N SER A 63 -5.33 -2.84 -8.51
CA SER A 63 -4.67 -3.97 -9.23
C SER A 63 -3.87 -3.61 -10.49
N ASP A 64 -4.51 -3.05 -11.51
CA ASP A 64 -3.94 -2.76 -12.83
C ASP A 64 -2.93 -1.60 -12.75
N GLY A 65 -1.65 -1.92 -12.99
CA GLY A 65 -0.57 -0.94 -13.02
C GLY A 65 -0.21 -0.35 -11.64
N ALA A 66 -0.84 -0.81 -10.55
CA ALA A 66 -0.61 -0.28 -9.22
C ALA A 66 0.71 -0.77 -8.59
N VAL A 67 1.28 -1.89 -9.05
CA VAL A 67 2.46 -2.53 -8.46
C VAL A 67 3.65 -1.57 -8.37
N GLU A 68 4.03 -0.91 -9.47
CA GLU A 68 5.17 0.02 -9.46
C GLU A 68 4.96 1.20 -8.50
N HIS A 69 3.72 1.70 -8.45
CA HIS A 69 3.34 2.78 -7.55
C HIS A 69 3.35 2.33 -6.08
N MET A 70 2.91 1.11 -5.77
CA MET A 70 3.01 0.54 -4.42
C MET A 70 4.46 0.38 -3.97
N ARG A 71 5.34 -0.10 -4.87
CA ARG A 71 6.78 -0.19 -4.58
C ARG A 71 7.36 1.20 -4.29
N GLU A 72 6.99 2.19 -5.10
CA GLU A 72 7.49 3.55 -4.94
C GLU A 72 7.04 4.18 -3.62
N VAL A 73 5.77 4.03 -3.25
CA VAL A 73 5.29 4.46 -1.92
C VAL A 73 6.11 3.76 -0.83
N LEU A 74 6.28 2.44 -0.91
CA LEU A 74 7.02 1.68 0.10
C LEU A 74 8.49 2.13 0.21
N ARG A 75 9.15 2.48 -0.91
CA ARG A 75 10.53 3.01 -0.92
C ARG A 75 10.61 4.36 -0.21
N GLN A 76 9.64 5.23 -0.42
CA GLN A 76 9.62 6.56 0.20
C GLN A 76 9.50 6.47 1.73
N TYR A 77 8.75 5.49 2.24
CA TYR A 77 8.65 5.22 3.69
C TYR A 77 9.82 4.40 4.26
N HIS A 78 10.61 3.72 3.42
CA HIS A 78 11.84 3.04 3.85
C HIS A 78 13.06 3.95 3.91
N ARG A 79 13.03 5.11 3.23
CA ARG A 79 14.13 6.06 3.30
C ARG A 79 14.30 6.46 4.77
N PRO A 80 15.41 6.05 5.45
CA PRO A 80 15.64 6.45 6.82
C PRO A 80 15.57 7.98 6.84
N ALA A 81 14.74 8.54 7.71
CA ALA A 81 14.62 9.98 7.87
C ALA A 81 16.04 10.50 8.07
N ALA A 82 16.64 11.04 7.01
CA ALA A 82 18.08 11.20 6.92
C ALA A 82 18.51 11.90 8.19
N SER A 83 19.25 11.18 9.04
CA SER A 83 19.48 11.50 10.44
C SER A 83 19.74 12.99 10.55
N GLY A 84 18.69 13.73 10.92
CA GLY A 84 18.70 15.17 10.87
C GLY A 84 19.93 15.60 11.63
N HIS A 85 20.86 16.25 10.93
CA HIS A 85 21.99 16.90 11.55
C HIS A 85 21.42 17.84 12.60
N ASN A 86 21.43 17.34 13.83
CA ASN A 86 21.33 18.12 15.02
C ASN A 86 22.54 19.06 14.97
N SER A 87 22.34 20.26 14.44
CA SER A 87 23.07 21.43 14.87
C SER A 87 22.19 22.18 15.88
N PRO A 88 22.18 21.78 17.17
CA PRO A 88 21.74 22.69 18.19
C PRO A 88 22.98 23.47 18.64
N THR A 89 23.22 24.62 18.01
CA THR A 89 23.87 25.71 18.75
C THR A 89 22.79 26.25 19.68
N ALA A 90 22.65 25.60 20.84
CA ALA A 90 21.68 25.97 21.86
C ALA A 90 22.15 27.25 22.55
N ASP A 91 21.39 28.33 22.37
CA ASP A 91 21.38 29.48 23.27
C ASP A 91 20.49 29.15 24.49
N PRO A 92 21.02 29.20 25.71
CA PRO A 92 20.29 28.80 26.92
C PRO A 92 19.63 30.01 27.58
N ALA A 93 18.49 30.48 27.08
CA ALA A 93 17.67 31.40 27.89
C ALA A 93 16.21 31.45 27.46
N ALA A 94 15.36 31.26 28.47
CA ALA A 94 13.95 31.68 28.57
C ALA A 94 12.85 30.77 28.01
N GLY A 95 12.00 30.34 28.95
CA GLY A 95 10.55 30.48 28.78
C GLY A 95 9.75 29.18 28.71
N SER A 96 9.17 28.81 29.85
CA SER A 96 8.09 27.83 30.00
C SER A 96 7.03 27.92 28.88
N GLN A 97 6.89 26.87 28.07
CA GLN A 97 5.76 26.69 27.16
C GLN A 97 5.00 25.40 27.46
N SER A 98 3.68 25.54 27.45
CA SER A 98 2.61 24.56 27.68
C SER A 98 2.73 23.27 26.84
N PRO A 99 2.07 22.17 27.28
CA PRO A 99 2.11 20.88 26.60
C PRO A 99 1.30 20.92 25.30
N ALA A 100 1.93 21.37 24.20
CA ALA A 100 1.44 21.14 22.85
C ALA A 100 1.44 19.63 22.59
N THR A 101 0.24 19.09 22.41
CA THR A 101 -0.05 17.67 22.23
C THR A 101 0.59 17.14 20.95
N SER A 102 1.76 16.50 21.09
CA SER A 102 2.22 15.27 20.40
C SER A 102 1.79 14.98 18.95
N SER A 103 1.92 15.95 18.03
CA SER A 103 1.77 15.72 16.59
C SER A 103 2.77 14.71 15.99
N GLY A 104 3.95 14.53 16.62
CA GLY A 104 4.99 13.61 16.15
C GLY A 104 4.72 12.12 16.37
N GLN A 105 3.83 11.73 17.30
CA GLN A 105 3.56 10.31 17.57
C GLN A 105 2.51 9.73 16.60
N GLN A 106 1.61 10.57 16.07
CA GLN A 106 0.60 10.16 15.09
C GLN A 106 1.21 9.84 13.71
N SER A 107 2.28 10.54 13.31
CA SER A 107 2.93 10.31 12.01
C SER A 107 3.61 8.94 11.90
N GLY A 108 4.14 8.40 13.01
CA GLY A 108 4.80 7.09 13.02
C GLY A 108 3.82 5.91 12.86
N ALA A 109 2.64 6.02 13.48
CA ALA A 109 1.57 5.02 13.37
C ALA A 109 1.01 4.97 11.94
N GLU A 110 0.72 6.14 11.36
CA GLU A 110 0.26 6.25 9.97
C GLU A 110 1.26 5.65 8.97
N ALA A 111 2.54 6.04 9.08
CA ALA A 111 3.58 5.51 8.22
C ALA A 111 3.67 3.98 8.31
N SER A 112 3.48 3.41 9.51
CA SER A 112 3.45 1.97 9.72
C SER A 112 2.26 1.30 9.02
N GLU A 113 1.08 1.90 9.08
CA GLU A 113 -0.12 1.38 8.42
C GLU A 113 0.00 1.42 6.90
N VAL A 114 0.48 2.54 6.33
CA VAL A 114 0.72 2.65 4.89
C VAL A 114 1.73 1.61 4.42
N LYS A 115 2.88 1.46 5.11
CA LYS A 115 3.87 0.41 4.83
C LYS A 115 3.25 -1.00 4.84
N ALA A 116 2.50 -1.32 5.90
CA ALA A 116 1.83 -2.60 6.07
C ALA A 116 0.81 -2.91 4.96
N MET A 117 0.06 -1.90 4.50
CA MET A 117 -0.85 -2.03 3.36
C MET A 117 -0.10 -2.29 2.05
N MET A 118 0.95 -1.52 1.76
CA MET A 118 1.75 -1.72 0.54
C MET A 118 2.37 -3.12 0.49
N ILE A 119 2.95 -3.58 1.60
CA ILE A 119 3.51 -4.95 1.70
C ILE A 119 2.43 -6.00 1.41
N THR A 120 1.23 -5.82 1.98
CA THR A 120 0.11 -6.76 1.75
C THR A 120 -0.32 -6.77 0.29
N GLY A 121 -0.47 -5.59 -0.34
CA GLY A 121 -0.86 -5.48 -1.74
C GLY A 121 0.17 -6.10 -2.69
N LEU A 122 1.45 -5.79 -2.51
CA LEU A 122 2.53 -6.37 -3.33
C LEU A 122 2.59 -7.91 -3.18
N ALA A 123 2.35 -8.45 -1.99
CA ALA A 123 2.28 -9.89 -1.78
C ALA A 123 1.04 -10.55 -2.41
N GLN A 124 -0.09 -9.83 -2.51
CA GLN A 124 -1.28 -10.31 -3.20
C GLN A 124 -1.06 -10.44 -4.72
N GLU A 125 -0.29 -9.51 -5.28
CA GLU A 125 0.12 -9.48 -6.70
C GLU A 125 1.29 -10.42 -7.02
N TRP A 126 1.72 -11.26 -6.06
CA TRP A 126 2.85 -12.19 -6.22
C TRP A 126 4.15 -11.50 -6.66
N ASP A 127 4.38 -10.29 -6.16
CA ASP A 127 5.53 -9.48 -6.56
C ASP A 127 6.84 -9.94 -5.90
N PHE A 128 7.54 -10.87 -6.56
CA PHE A 128 8.84 -11.38 -6.11
C PHE A 128 9.96 -10.35 -6.16
N ASP A 129 9.85 -9.31 -6.99
CA ASP A 129 10.89 -8.27 -7.11
C ASP A 129 10.96 -7.40 -5.84
N SER A 130 9.87 -7.34 -5.07
CA SER A 130 9.81 -6.65 -3.77
C SER A 130 10.35 -7.47 -2.60
N MET A 131 10.81 -8.71 -2.82
CA MET A 131 11.32 -9.56 -1.73
C MET A 131 12.40 -8.91 -0.86
N PRO A 132 13.41 -8.18 -1.41
CA PRO A 132 14.40 -7.50 -0.57
C PRO A 132 13.77 -6.52 0.44
N MET A 133 12.73 -5.79 0.02
CA MET A 133 12.01 -4.84 0.88
C MET A 133 11.21 -5.56 1.97
N PHE A 134 10.59 -6.71 1.65
CA PHE A 134 9.90 -7.51 2.66
C PHE A 134 10.86 -8.07 3.71
N LEU A 135 12.04 -8.54 3.28
CA LEU A 135 13.06 -9.08 4.19
C LEU A 135 13.68 -7.99 5.09
N GLU A 136 13.79 -6.76 4.60
CA GLU A 136 14.16 -5.60 5.41
C GLU A 136 13.06 -5.24 6.41
N ALA A 137 11.81 -5.20 5.97
CA ALA A 137 10.64 -4.89 6.81
C ALA A 137 10.40 -5.91 7.95
N LEU A 138 11.03 -7.09 7.93
CA LEU A 138 11.02 -8.02 9.07
C LEU A 138 11.77 -7.46 10.30
N ASP A 139 12.67 -6.49 10.14
CA ASP A 139 13.34 -5.84 11.28
C ASP A 139 12.81 -4.43 11.57
N ASP A 140 11.66 -4.05 11.00
CA ASP A 140 11.02 -2.75 11.23
C ASP A 140 10.65 -2.57 12.72
N GLU A 141 10.71 -1.35 13.25
CA GLU A 141 10.34 -1.04 14.63
C GLU A 141 8.86 -1.34 14.92
N SER A 142 8.00 -1.15 13.93
CA SER A 142 6.57 -1.38 14.03
C SER A 142 6.21 -2.86 13.94
N TYR A 143 5.57 -3.39 14.99
CA TYR A 143 5.04 -4.75 15.00
C TYR A 143 4.13 -5.03 13.79
N LEU A 144 3.27 -4.07 13.43
CA LEU A 144 2.33 -4.22 12.32
C LEU A 144 3.05 -4.46 10.99
N VAL A 145 4.13 -3.71 10.73
CA VAL A 145 4.96 -3.85 9.52
C VAL A 145 5.65 -5.21 9.51
N ARG A 146 6.29 -5.61 10.62
CA ARG A 146 6.93 -6.93 10.74
C ARG A 146 5.96 -8.09 10.51
N ALA A 147 4.76 -8.01 11.07
CA ALA A 147 3.75 -9.05 10.91
C ALA A 147 3.28 -9.19 9.46
N ARG A 148 3.04 -8.07 8.75
CA ARG A 148 2.68 -8.12 7.33
C ARG A 148 3.83 -8.59 6.45
N ALA A 149 5.05 -8.15 6.74
CA ALA A 149 6.25 -8.62 6.05
C ALA A 149 6.43 -10.13 6.20
N HIS A 150 6.24 -10.68 7.40
CA HIS A 150 6.32 -12.12 7.64
C HIS A 150 5.31 -12.91 6.80
N LEU A 151 4.04 -12.49 6.81
CA LEU A 151 3.00 -13.13 6.01
C LEU A 151 3.29 -13.05 4.51
N ALA A 152 3.81 -11.92 4.02
CA ALA A 152 4.21 -11.73 2.63
C ALA A 152 5.33 -12.71 2.24
N VAL A 153 6.40 -12.77 3.04
CA VAL A 153 7.53 -13.67 2.80
C VAL A 153 7.10 -15.13 2.85
N GLN A 154 6.33 -15.54 3.86
CA GLN A 154 5.82 -16.91 3.98
C GLN A 154 4.93 -17.28 2.78
N ARG A 155 4.08 -16.36 2.31
CA ARG A 155 3.23 -16.57 1.13
C ARG A 155 4.05 -16.75 -0.14
N LEU A 156 5.08 -15.94 -0.35
CA LEU A 156 5.88 -15.97 -1.58
C LEU A 156 6.86 -17.15 -1.61
N LEU A 157 7.49 -17.46 -0.47
CA LEU A 157 8.45 -18.57 -0.37
C LEU A 157 7.79 -19.92 -0.08
N GLN A 158 6.56 -19.94 0.47
CA GLN A 158 5.90 -21.16 0.97
C GLN A 158 6.72 -21.92 2.02
N VAL A 159 7.53 -21.20 2.80
CA VAL A 159 8.38 -21.75 3.87
C VAL A 159 8.03 -21.12 5.21
N ASP A 160 7.91 -21.94 6.25
CA ASP A 160 7.85 -21.49 7.64
C ASP A 160 9.17 -21.82 8.35
N VAL A 161 9.90 -20.79 8.78
CA VAL A 161 11.17 -20.94 9.51
C VAL A 161 11.01 -20.81 11.03
N GLY A 162 9.77 -20.64 11.53
CA GLY A 162 9.47 -20.42 12.94
C GLY A 162 9.62 -18.97 13.41
N TYR A 163 9.67 -18.00 12.49
CA TYR A 163 9.74 -16.57 12.82
C TYR A 163 8.51 -16.10 13.60
N ARG A 164 8.71 -15.21 14.59
CA ARG A 164 7.63 -14.51 15.31
C ARG A 164 7.86 -12.99 15.30
N PRO A 165 6.90 -12.18 14.81
CA PRO A 165 7.07 -10.73 14.75
C PRO A 165 7.23 -10.02 16.11
N GLU A 166 6.71 -10.60 17.18
CA GLU A 166 6.76 -10.09 18.56
C GLU A 166 8.09 -10.35 19.28
N ASP A 167 8.88 -11.31 18.81
CA ASP A 167 10.16 -11.65 19.41
C ASP A 167 11.12 -10.44 19.40
N PRO A 168 12.04 -10.30 20.38
CA PRO A 168 13.10 -9.29 20.35
C PRO A 168 13.95 -9.35 19.07
N PRO A 169 14.53 -8.22 18.61
CA PRO A 169 15.34 -8.17 17.39
C PRO A 169 16.46 -9.21 17.32
N GLU A 170 17.10 -9.50 18.46
CA GLU A 170 18.20 -10.46 18.58
C GLU A 170 17.75 -11.89 18.24
N ILE A 171 16.51 -12.23 18.59
CA ILE A 171 15.90 -13.54 18.30
C ILE A 171 15.42 -13.59 16.85
N ARG A 172 14.89 -12.47 16.31
CA ARG A 172 14.36 -12.42 14.93
C ARG A 172 15.44 -12.53 13.86
N ARG A 173 16.61 -11.89 14.04
CA ARG A 173 17.66 -11.79 13.02
C ARG A 173 18.13 -13.13 12.43
N PRO A 174 18.39 -14.19 13.21
CA PRO A 174 18.71 -15.51 12.65
C PRO A 174 17.64 -16.07 11.70
N TYR A 175 16.35 -15.84 11.98
CA TYR A 175 15.26 -16.28 11.11
C TYR A 175 15.15 -15.44 9.83
N ILE A 176 15.40 -14.13 9.92
CA ILE A 176 15.51 -13.25 8.74
C ILE A 176 16.62 -13.75 7.82
N GLN A 177 17.75 -14.17 8.38
CA GLN A 177 18.86 -14.75 7.61
C GLN A 177 18.44 -16.06 6.91
N LYS A 178 17.71 -16.95 7.60
CA LYS A 178 17.16 -18.17 6.96
C LYS A 178 16.24 -17.83 5.78
N PHE A 179 15.36 -16.84 5.92
CA PHE A 179 14.53 -16.39 4.79
C PHE A 179 15.35 -15.84 3.62
N ARG A 180 16.45 -15.12 3.88
CA ARG A 180 17.37 -14.66 2.82
C ARG A 180 18.00 -15.84 2.07
N GLU A 181 18.41 -16.88 2.78
CA GLU A 181 18.97 -18.10 2.18
C GLU A 181 17.93 -18.83 1.32
N GLU A 182 16.69 -18.98 1.80
CA GLU A 182 15.60 -19.58 1.03
C GLU A 182 15.26 -18.75 -0.22
N TRP A 183 15.24 -17.42 -0.09
CA TRP A 183 15.05 -16.53 -1.24
C TRP A 183 16.16 -16.69 -2.28
N GLN A 184 17.43 -16.77 -1.87
CA GLN A 184 18.55 -16.99 -2.79
C GLN A 184 18.43 -18.32 -3.54
N LYS A 185 18.05 -19.41 -2.84
CA LYS A 185 17.79 -20.71 -3.47
C LYS A 185 16.67 -20.60 -4.51
N MET A 186 15.58 -19.90 -4.18
CA MET A 186 14.45 -19.72 -5.09
C MET A 186 14.82 -18.84 -6.30
N GLY A 187 15.63 -17.80 -6.13
CA GLY A 187 16.12 -16.95 -7.22
C GLY A 187 16.85 -17.74 -8.32
N VAL A 188 17.66 -18.73 -7.92
CA VAL A 188 18.32 -19.66 -8.86
C VAL A 188 17.29 -20.46 -9.67
N LEU A 189 16.23 -20.94 -9.00
CA LEU A 189 15.15 -21.69 -9.67
C LEU A 189 14.34 -20.81 -10.62
N ILE A 190 14.00 -19.58 -10.21
CA ILE A 190 13.28 -18.61 -11.05
C ILE A 190 14.10 -18.30 -12.29
N HIS A 191 15.40 -18.03 -12.14
CA HIS A 191 16.27 -17.75 -13.27
C HIS A 191 16.35 -18.93 -14.24
N LYS A 192 16.52 -20.15 -13.73
CA LYS A 192 16.54 -21.38 -14.54
C LYS A 192 15.21 -21.59 -15.28
N PHE A 193 14.09 -21.35 -14.61
CA PHE A 193 12.77 -21.44 -15.23
C PHE A 193 12.59 -20.41 -16.35
N GLN A 194 12.99 -19.16 -16.13
CA GLN A 194 12.96 -18.12 -17.16
C GLN A 194 13.85 -18.46 -18.36
N GLN A 195 15.02 -19.05 -18.13
CA GLN A 195 15.91 -19.52 -19.20
C GLN A 195 15.26 -20.63 -20.04
N ARG A 196 14.70 -21.68 -19.40
CA ARG A 196 14.00 -22.77 -20.10
C ARG A 196 12.82 -22.28 -20.93
N ARG A 197 12.04 -21.35 -20.38
CA ARG A 197 10.93 -20.73 -21.11
C ARG A 197 11.41 -19.95 -22.34
N LYS A 198 12.60 -19.33 -22.29
CA LYS A 198 13.20 -18.64 -23.45
C LYS A 198 13.80 -19.60 -24.47
N SER A 199 14.34 -20.75 -24.05
CA SER A 199 14.90 -21.76 -24.96
C SER A 199 13.84 -22.62 -25.65
N GLY A 200 12.58 -22.58 -25.20
CA GLY A 200 11.50 -23.40 -25.75
C GLY A 200 11.58 -24.88 -25.33
N GLU A 201 12.44 -25.21 -24.37
CA GLU A 201 12.47 -26.54 -23.75
C GLU A 201 11.24 -26.68 -22.85
N GLN A 202 10.29 -27.52 -23.28
CA GLN A 202 9.13 -27.94 -22.47
C GLN A 202 9.47 -29.17 -21.63
#